data_AF-A0A7C7KBY7-F1
#
_entry.id   AF-A0A7C7KBY7-F1
#
_cell.length_a   1.000
_cell.length_b   1.000
_cell.length_c   1.000
_cell.angle_alpha   90.00
_cell.angle_beta   90.00
_cell.angle_gamma   90.00
#
_symmetry.space_group_name_H-M   'P 1'
#
loop_
_entity.id
_entity.type
_entity.pdbx_description
1 polymer ?
#
loop_
_entity_poly.entity_id
_entity_poly.type
_entity_poly.pdbx_seq_one_letter_code
_entity_poly.pdbx_strand_id
1 'polypeptide(L)'
;MIEIVNGGGVTSAAGFTAGGTYAGLKTEVDTLDLGILISDRQANAAATFTSNSIESPSVTASRKRLEVGVARGVVANSGCANCSV
;
A
#
# COMPACT_ATOMS: atom_id res chain seq x y z
N MET A 1 27.20 7.30 2.03
CA MET A 1 27.47 5.93 1.55
C MET A 1 26.14 5.19 1.57
N ILE A 2 25.79 4.48 0.50
CA ILE A 2 24.54 3.70 0.41
C ILE A 2 24.91 2.23 0.67
N GLU A 3 24.19 1.58 1.58
CA GLU A 3 24.33 0.15 1.87
C GLU A 3 23.11 -0.60 1.33
N ILE A 4 23.34 -1.78 0.72
CA ILE A 4 22.28 -2.65 0.24
C ILE A 4 22.06 -3.76 1.27
N VAL A 5 20.84 -3.82 1.83
CA VAL A 5 20.42 -4.91 2.73
C VAL A 5 19.89 -6.09 1.90
N ASN A 6 20.73 -7.12 1.73
CA ASN A 6 20.34 -8.33 1.01
C ASN A 6 19.17 -9.04 1.71
N GLY A 7 18.12 -9.39 0.96
CA GLY A 7 16.90 -9.98 1.50
C GLY A 7 16.05 -9.02 2.34
N GLY A 8 16.37 -7.73 2.35
CA GLY A 8 15.57 -6.70 3.00
C GLY A 8 14.21 -6.47 2.32
N GLY A 9 13.28 -5.88 3.06
CA GLY A 9 11.95 -5.54 2.60
C GLY A 9 11.40 -4.30 3.29
N VAL A 10 10.09 -4.09 3.19
CA VAL A 10 9.42 -2.88 3.74
C VAL A 10 9.52 -2.75 5.26
N THR A 11 9.82 -3.84 5.98
CA THR A 11 10.00 -3.87 7.44
C THR A 11 11.47 -3.86 7.88
N SER A 12 12.43 -3.78 6.95
CA SER A 12 13.85 -3.66 7.30
C SER A 12 14.17 -2.32 7.94
N ALA A 13 13.41 -1.27 7.59
CA ALA A 13 13.50 0.03 8.23
C ALA A 13 12.82 0.00 9.62
N ALA A 14 13.48 0.57 10.62
CA ALA A 14 12.95 0.62 11.97
C ALA A 14 11.64 1.42 12.07
N GLY A 15 10.67 0.84 12.79
CA GLY A 15 9.35 1.45 13.02
C GLY A 15 8.32 1.20 11.94
N PHE A 16 8.58 0.24 11.04
CA PHE A 16 7.60 -0.26 10.07
C PHE A 16 7.25 -1.72 10.36
N THR A 17 5.96 -2.03 10.35
CA THR A 17 5.41 -3.39 10.43
C THR A 17 4.52 -3.64 9.23
N ALA A 18 4.49 -4.87 8.74
CA ALA A 18 3.63 -5.26 7.64
C ALA A 18 2.94 -6.59 7.94
N GLY A 19 1.79 -6.82 7.32
CA GLY A 19 1.04 -8.05 7.42
C GLY A 19 0.16 -8.27 6.20
N GLY A 20 -0.23 -9.52 5.97
CA GLY A 20 -1.19 -9.89 4.94
C GLY A 20 -2.14 -10.94 5.48
N THR A 21 -3.37 -10.94 4.98
CA THR A 21 -4.38 -11.94 5.30
C THR A 21 -5.13 -12.35 4.04
N TYR A 22 -5.76 -13.52 4.10
CA TYR A 22 -6.88 -13.87 3.22
C TYR A 22 -8.13 -13.17 3.75
N ALA A 23 -8.76 -12.35 2.90
CA ALA A 23 -9.96 -11.57 3.16
C ALA A 23 -11.13 -11.97 2.24
N GLY A 24 -10.92 -12.92 1.32
CA GLY A 24 -11.99 -13.50 0.48
C GLY A 24 -12.26 -12.75 -0.82
N LEU A 25 -11.31 -11.95 -1.31
CA LEU A 25 -11.38 -11.30 -2.62
C LEU A 25 -10.96 -12.25 -3.75
N LYS A 26 -9.99 -13.13 -3.48
CA LYS A 26 -9.57 -14.18 -4.41
C LYS A 26 -10.42 -15.43 -4.22
N THR A 27 -10.66 -16.13 -5.33
CA THR A 27 -11.42 -17.40 -5.36
C THR A 27 -10.64 -18.55 -4.74
N GLU A 28 -9.31 -18.52 -4.80
CA GLU A 28 -8.44 -19.51 -4.19
C GLU A 28 -8.39 -19.29 -2.67
N VAL A 29 -8.88 -20.27 -1.92
CA VAL A 29 -8.87 -20.27 -0.46
C VAL A 29 -7.42 -20.14 0.05
N ASP A 30 -7.25 -19.40 1.15
CA ASP A 30 -5.97 -19.13 1.83
C ASP A 30 -4.94 -18.34 1.01
N THR A 31 -5.31 -17.84 -0.18
CA THR A 31 -4.42 -16.97 -0.96
C THR A 31 -4.51 -15.54 -0.44
N LEU A 32 -3.42 -15.04 0.15
CA LEU A 32 -3.34 -13.66 0.65
C LEU A 32 -3.80 -12.65 -0.42
N ASP A 33 -4.73 -11.79 -0.03
CA ASP A 33 -5.38 -10.84 -0.94
C ASP A 33 -5.64 -9.47 -0.32
N LEU A 34 -5.32 -9.28 0.96
CA LEU A 34 -5.33 -8.01 1.67
C LEU A 34 -4.03 -7.85 2.46
N GLY A 35 -3.38 -6.70 2.33
CA GLY A 35 -2.12 -6.38 3.01
C GLY A 35 -2.09 -4.98 3.59
N ILE A 36 -1.25 -4.80 4.60
CA ILE A 36 -0.98 -3.52 5.25
C ILE A 36 0.52 -3.33 5.47
N LEU A 37 0.98 -2.10 5.24
CA LEU A 37 2.25 -1.59 5.74
C LEU A 37 1.93 -0.41 6.66
N ILE A 38 2.43 -0.43 7.89
CA ILE A 38 2.14 0.60 8.89
C ILE A 38 3.42 1.05 9.59
N SER A 39 3.53 2.36 9.78
CA SER A 39 4.51 2.99 10.65
C SER A 39 3.93 3.14 12.07
N ASP A 40 4.77 2.90 13.06
CA ASP A 40 4.46 3.14 14.48
C ASP A 40 4.21 4.63 14.79
N ARG A 41 4.57 5.53 13.88
CA ARG A 41 4.48 6.99 13.98
C ARG A 41 3.99 7.61 12.66
N GLN A 42 3.78 8.91 12.66
CA GLN A 42 3.51 9.65 11.42
C GLN A 42 4.78 9.66 10.55
N ALA A 43 4.66 9.28 9.28
CA ALA A 43 5.78 9.24 8.35
C ALA A 43 5.57 10.28 7.24
N ASN A 44 6.66 10.92 6.82
CA ASN A 44 6.67 11.73 5.60
C ASN A 44 6.36 10.81 4.42
N ALA A 45 5.46 11.26 3.55
CA ALA A 45 4.97 10.47 2.44
C ALA A 45 5.10 11.25 1.13
N ALA A 46 5.50 10.53 0.09
CA ALA A 46 5.47 10.98 -1.29
C ALA A 46 4.97 9.82 -2.16
N ALA A 47 4.19 10.13 -3.19
CA ALA A 47 3.70 9.13 -4.14
C ALA A 47 3.45 9.79 -5.50
N THR A 48 3.51 8.97 -6.54
CA THR A 48 3.01 9.30 -7.87
C THR A 48 1.83 8.40 -8.18
N PHE A 49 0.95 8.86 -9.07
CA PHE A 49 -0.27 8.15 -9.44
C PHE A 49 -0.33 8.00 -10.95
N THR A 50 -1.17 7.08 -11.43
CA THR A 50 -1.40 6.90 -12.87
C THR A 50 -1.83 8.21 -13.54
N SER A 51 -1.45 8.37 -14.80
CA SER A 51 -1.88 9.45 -15.69
C SER A 51 -2.99 9.01 -16.66
N ASN A 52 -3.52 7.79 -16.49
CA ASN A 52 -4.65 7.30 -17.29
C ASN A 52 -5.89 8.16 -17.00
N SER A 53 -6.72 8.40 -18.03
CA SER A 53 -7.99 9.10 -17.89
C SER A 53 -9.02 8.31 -17.09
N ILE A 54 -8.89 6.98 -17.03
CA ILE A 54 -9.69 6.08 -16.20
C ILE A 54 -8.87 5.69 -14.99
N GLU A 55 -9.28 6.14 -13.80
CA GLU A 55 -8.64 5.79 -12.52
C GLU A 55 -9.64 5.19 -11.52
N SER A 56 -9.14 4.26 -10.69
CA SER A 56 -9.91 3.70 -9.58
C SER A 56 -10.17 4.79 -8.52
N PRO A 57 -11.33 4.79 -7.84
CA PRO A 57 -11.56 5.63 -6.66
C PRO A 57 -10.46 5.48 -5.59
N SER A 58 -9.79 4.33 -5.52
CA SER A 58 -8.65 4.10 -4.63
C SER A 58 -7.45 5.01 -4.95
N VAL A 59 -7.22 5.30 -6.24
CA VAL A 59 -6.18 6.25 -6.68
C VAL A 59 -6.57 7.67 -6.27
N THR A 60 -7.78 8.10 -6.60
CA THR A 60 -8.29 9.44 -6.24
C THR A 60 -8.22 9.67 -4.73
N ALA A 61 -8.65 8.69 -3.94
CA ALA A 61 -8.65 8.78 -2.49
C ALA A 61 -7.23 8.77 -1.88
N SER A 62 -6.28 8.07 -2.51
CA SER A 62 -4.88 8.08 -2.08
C SER A 62 -4.19 9.41 -2.41
N ARG A 63 -4.46 9.97 -3.60
CA ARG A 63 -3.98 11.28 -4.04
C ARG A 63 -4.42 12.39 -3.08
N LYS A 64 -5.71 12.41 -2.72
CA LYS A 64 -6.26 13.38 -1.77
C LYS A 64 -5.61 13.27 -0.38
N ARG A 65 -5.38 12.05 0.13
CA ARG A 65 -4.73 11.85 1.44
C ARG A 65 -3.28 12.33 1.43
N LEU A 66 -2.59 12.19 0.30
CA LEU A 66 -1.19 12.60 0.17
C LEU A 66 -1.01 14.13 0.16
N GLU A 67 -2.05 14.93 -0.07
CA GLU A 67 -1.97 16.41 -0.03
C GLU A 67 -1.40 16.94 1.31
N VAL A 68 -1.55 16.17 2.40
CA VAL A 68 -1.00 16.50 3.73
C VAL A 68 0.53 16.26 3.80
N GLY A 69 1.10 15.51 2.87
CA GLY A 69 2.53 15.17 2.83
C GLY A 69 2.98 14.11 3.84
N VAL A 70 2.03 13.52 4.57
CA VAL A 70 2.29 12.53 5.63
C VAL A 70 1.26 11.41 5.59
N ALA A 71 1.68 10.21 5.94
CA ALA A 71 0.82 9.06 6.09
C ALA A 71 1.36 8.13 7.20
N ARG A 72 0.49 7.34 7.81
CA ARG A 72 0.91 6.28 8.74
C ARG A 72 1.12 4.93 8.05
N GLY A 73 0.62 4.73 6.84
CA GLY A 73 0.70 3.44 6.20
C GLY A 73 -0.10 3.36 4.91
N VAL A 74 -0.07 2.18 4.31
CA VAL A 74 -0.77 1.84 3.08
C VAL A 74 -1.51 0.53 3.30
N VAL A 75 -2.76 0.46 2.85
CA VAL A 75 -3.52 -0.77 2.72
C VAL A 75 -3.65 -1.06 1.24
N ALA A 76 -3.40 -2.31 0.85
CA ALA A 76 -3.52 -2.76 -0.52
C ALA A 76 -4.28 -4.07 -0.57
N ASN A 77 -5.16 -4.23 -1.54
CA ASN A 77 -5.79 -5.51 -1.83
C ASN A 77 -5.37 -6.00 -3.23
N SER A 78 -5.66 -7.27 -3.50
CA SER A 78 -5.61 -7.87 -4.83
C SER A 78 -6.89 -8.65 -5.11
N GLY A 79 -7.09 -9.12 -6.34
CA GLY A 79 -8.33 -9.82 -6.75
C GLY A 79 -9.47 -8.90 -7.22
N CYS A 80 -9.50 -7.63 -6.83
CA CYS A 80 -10.44 -6.64 -7.35
C CYS A 80 -9.81 -5.25 -7.42
N ALA A 81 -9.84 -4.62 -8.59
CA ALA A 81 -9.25 -3.29 -8.79
C ALA A 81 -10.09 -2.14 -8.22
N ASN A 82 -11.39 -2.39 -7.98
CA ASN A 82 -12.37 -1.34 -7.69
C ASN A 82 -12.27 -0.20 -8.74
N CYS A 83 -12.38 -0.51 -10.02
CA CYS A 83 -12.18 0.44 -11.11
C CYS A 83 -13.22 0.20 -12.20
N SER A 84 -13.95 1.26 -12.58
CA SER A 84 -14.99 1.28 -13.63
C SER A 84 -16.14 0.29 -13.39
N VAL A 85 -17.30 0.81 -12.96
CA VAL A 85 -18.59 0.09 -13.03
C VAL A 85 -19.25 0.31 -14.39
#